data_AF-A0A9J6F2X7-F1
#
_entry.id   AF-A0A9J6F2X7-F1
#
_cell.length_a   1.000
_cell.length_b   1.000
_cell.length_c   1.000
_cell.angle_alpha   90.00
_cell.angle_beta   90.00
_cell.angle_gamma   90.00
#
_symmetry.space_group_name_H-M   'P 1'
#
loop_
_entity.id
_entity.type
_entity.pdbx_description
1 polymer ?
#
loop_
_entity_poly.entity_id
_entity_poly.type
_entity_poly.pdbx_seq_one_letter_code
_entity_poly.pdbx_strand_id
1 'polypeptide(L)'
;METSSDDSCCVTKTGESNSCDSVFERLFSAVSCVSLPQPSWAAHLINLAGVRDVVFIDAAVAHRTSDGSSVLFNRKALHVKSNMEVQVYILDKLIDSAAIGVSPFATSALEVESMLKVVDGIDVCRGGPSLKDFPDVSPECAFVDCQKSWRHNKCLLVTPGGAICRLCSGLVDTLRIHADRRAARAKQGIPLKRFRLSVVPTQQQKLSALRHARSAVQRSRARLAKRNKLLLEQLQAAMKELTDLQEQDIKEKLKGFDIPPAQLLLIEECVSVARCASKTSRRYTDDWILLCLLLHIRSPATYSFLRNNDILPLPCVTTVRKYISMVGPKCGFDDNFFKALKIKVAGKTAFQRRGILILDEFK
;
A
#
# COMPACT_ATOMS: atom_id res chain seq x y z
N MET A 1 63.40 14.66 42.38
CA MET A 1 62.53 14.91 43.54
C MET A 1 61.39 13.90 43.42
N GLU A 2 61.69 12.65 43.79
CA GLU A 2 61.41 12.04 45.11
C GLU A 2 59.98 11.46 45.08
N THR A 3 59.79 10.20 44.67
CA THR A 3 59.87 8.91 45.43
C THR A 3 58.73 8.67 46.43
N SER A 4 57.89 7.67 46.13
CA SER A 4 57.31 6.65 47.05
C SER A 4 56.31 5.82 46.22
N SER A 5 56.57 4.58 45.81
CA SER A 5 56.77 3.36 46.62
C SER A 5 55.62 3.12 47.60
N ASP A 6 54.69 2.24 47.23
CA ASP A 6 54.00 1.40 48.20
C ASP A 6 53.71 0.02 47.61
N ASP A 7 54.19 -0.96 48.34
CA ASP A 7 54.20 -2.39 48.14
C ASP A 7 52.85 -3.04 48.44
N SER A 8 52.77 -4.32 48.03
CA SER A 8 52.06 -5.39 48.76
C SER A 8 50.54 -5.47 48.58
N CYS A 9 50.07 -6.50 47.85
CA CYS A 9 49.74 -7.78 48.49
C CYS A 9 49.19 -8.77 47.44
N CYS A 10 50.02 -9.75 47.07
CA CYS A 10 49.55 -10.98 46.44
C CYS A 10 48.73 -11.77 47.47
N VAL A 11 47.46 -12.01 47.20
CA VAL A 11 46.67 -13.04 47.90
C VAL A 11 46.32 -14.12 46.88
N THR A 12 47.20 -15.12 46.80
CA THR A 12 46.88 -16.42 46.22
C THR A 12 45.91 -17.13 47.16
N LYS A 13 44.61 -17.11 46.86
CA LYS A 13 43.64 -18.03 47.45
C LYS A 13 43.73 -19.37 46.74
N THR A 14 44.65 -20.22 47.21
CA THR A 14 44.61 -21.66 47.01
C THR A 14 43.94 -22.29 48.23
N GLY A 15 42.92 -23.11 48.02
CA GLY A 15 42.47 -24.07 49.02
C GLY A 15 40.98 -24.04 49.30
N GLU A 16 40.15 -24.44 48.34
CA GLU A 16 38.83 -25.06 48.53
C GLU A 16 38.50 -25.86 47.27
N SER A 17 39.23 -26.97 47.05
CA SER A 17 38.90 -27.95 46.02
C SER A 17 39.32 -29.31 46.56
N ASN A 18 38.36 -30.23 46.79
CA ASN A 18 38.58 -31.69 46.78
C ASN A 18 37.33 -32.53 47.12
N SER A 19 36.11 -32.04 46.86
CA SER A 19 34.90 -32.88 46.93
C SER A 19 34.42 -33.30 45.53
N CYS A 20 34.27 -32.35 44.60
CA CYS A 20 33.79 -32.61 43.23
C CYS A 20 34.72 -33.53 42.42
N ASP A 21 36.04 -33.39 42.55
CA ASP A 21 37.00 -34.23 41.83
C ASP A 21 36.79 -35.71 42.14
N SER A 22 36.47 -36.06 43.39
CA SER A 22 36.24 -37.46 43.79
C SER A 22 34.98 -38.08 43.16
N VAL A 23 33.98 -37.26 42.82
CA VAL A 23 32.72 -37.71 42.21
C VAL A 23 32.90 -37.86 40.70
N PHE A 24 33.56 -36.88 40.07
CA PHE A 24 33.82 -36.93 38.64
C PHE A 24 34.73 -38.12 38.28
N GLU A 25 35.80 -38.39 39.04
CA GLU A 25 36.66 -39.55 38.78
C GLU A 25 35.91 -40.88 38.87
N ARG A 26 34.94 -41.00 39.78
CA ARG A 26 34.07 -42.18 39.87
C ARG A 26 33.17 -42.31 38.66
N LEU A 27 32.57 -41.21 38.20
CA LEU A 27 31.75 -41.20 36.98
C LEU A 27 32.60 -41.53 35.74
N PHE A 28 33.80 -40.95 35.64
CA PHE A 28 34.71 -41.11 34.51
C PHE A 28 35.25 -42.55 34.41
N SER A 29 35.63 -43.14 35.54
CA SER A 29 36.11 -44.53 35.61
C SER A 29 35.00 -45.58 35.48
N ALA A 30 33.78 -45.27 35.93
CA ALA A 30 32.62 -46.16 35.89
C ALA A 30 31.59 -45.80 34.81
N VAL A 31 31.96 -45.06 33.76
CA VAL A 31 31.01 -44.62 32.72
C VAL A 31 30.33 -45.80 32.03
N SER A 32 31.02 -46.93 31.90
CA SER A 32 30.51 -48.17 31.32
C SER A 32 29.44 -48.83 32.20
N CYS A 33 29.34 -48.44 33.47
CA CYS A 33 28.31 -48.92 34.40
C CYS A 33 27.05 -48.04 34.40
N VAL A 34 27.07 -46.88 33.73
CA VAL A 34 25.92 -45.96 33.65
C VAL A 34 24.84 -46.58 32.77
N SER A 35 23.64 -46.74 33.33
CA SER A 35 22.49 -47.28 32.60
C SER A 35 21.99 -46.29 31.54
N LEU A 36 22.13 -46.67 30.27
CA LEU A 36 21.67 -45.86 29.14
C LEU A 36 20.17 -46.09 28.86
N PRO A 37 19.39 -45.04 28.52
CA PRO A 37 17.94 -45.16 28.33
C PRO A 37 17.54 -46.06 27.15
N GLN A 38 18.28 -45.99 26.04
CA GLN A 38 18.02 -46.74 24.81
C GLN A 38 19.33 -47.19 24.14
N PRO A 39 19.30 -48.22 23.27
CA PRO A 39 20.48 -48.69 22.54
C PRO A 39 21.10 -47.67 21.57
N SER A 40 20.37 -46.61 21.22
CA SER A 40 20.88 -45.51 20.38
C SER A 40 21.84 -44.58 21.13
N TRP A 41 21.86 -44.66 22.46
CA TRP A 41 22.78 -43.88 23.28
C TRP A 41 24.16 -44.54 23.34
N ALA A 42 25.21 -43.73 23.28
CA ALA A 42 26.58 -44.12 23.50
C ALA A 42 27.24 -43.15 24.49
N ALA A 43 28.20 -43.65 25.28
CA ALA A 43 29.02 -42.84 26.17
C ALA A 43 30.43 -42.69 25.60
N HIS A 44 30.96 -41.48 25.64
CA HIS A 44 32.28 -41.13 25.15
C HIS A 44 33.07 -40.42 26.25
N LEU A 45 34.29 -40.90 26.50
CA LEU A 45 35.25 -40.27 27.40
C LEU A 45 36.17 -39.37 26.59
N ILE A 46 36.20 -38.09 26.91
CA ILE A 46 37.11 -37.13 26.30
C ILE A 46 38.25 -36.91 27.30
N ASN A 47 39.48 -37.17 26.87
CA ASN A 47 40.70 -36.87 27.63
C ASN A 47 41.74 -36.29 26.67
N LEU A 48 41.62 -35.00 26.37
CA LEU A 48 42.45 -34.31 25.38
C LEU A 48 42.91 -32.97 25.94
N ALA A 49 44.21 -32.69 25.82
CA ALA A 49 44.82 -31.41 26.23
C ALA A 49 44.50 -30.97 27.68
N GLY A 50 44.39 -31.93 28.60
CA GLY A 50 44.05 -31.67 30.00
C GLY A 50 42.56 -31.46 30.27
N VAL A 51 41.71 -31.47 29.25
CA VAL A 51 40.25 -31.46 29.39
C VAL A 51 39.74 -32.88 29.53
N ARG A 52 39.02 -33.13 30.62
CA ARG A 52 38.39 -34.42 30.92
C ARG A 52 36.89 -34.23 31.04
N ASP A 53 36.16 -34.78 30.07
CA ASP A 53 34.70 -34.66 29.99
C ASP A 53 34.07 -36.02 29.64
N VAL A 54 32.80 -36.18 30.00
CA VAL A 54 31.99 -37.35 29.64
C VAL A 54 30.83 -36.87 28.78
N VAL A 55 30.66 -37.46 27.59
CA VAL A 55 29.57 -37.11 26.67
C VAL A 55 28.73 -38.34 26.39
N PHE A 56 27.44 -38.23 26.66
CA PHE A 56 26.44 -39.22 26.25
C PHE A 56 25.73 -38.71 25.00
N ILE A 57 25.65 -39.51 23.95
CA ILE A 57 25.11 -39.10 22.65
C ILE A 57 24.02 -40.09 22.22
N ASP A 58 22.84 -39.57 21.89
CA ASP A 58 21.78 -40.30 21.21
C ASP A 58 21.98 -40.15 19.69
N ALA A 59 22.50 -41.21 19.06
CA ALA A 59 22.75 -41.23 17.63
C ALA A 59 21.52 -41.71 16.86
N ALA A 60 21.14 -40.98 15.83
CA ALA A 60 20.02 -41.34 14.96
C ALA A 60 20.47 -41.41 13.49
N VAL A 61 19.84 -42.33 12.75
CA VAL A 61 20.06 -42.49 11.31
C VAL A 61 18.83 -42.00 10.57
N ALA A 62 19.00 -40.99 9.72
CA ALA A 62 17.98 -40.57 8.78
C ALA A 62 18.18 -41.32 7.46
N HIS A 63 17.33 -42.31 7.19
CA HIS A 63 17.29 -43.01 5.91
C HIS A 63 16.60 -42.14 4.86
N ARG A 64 17.24 -41.95 3.71
CA ARG A 64 16.67 -41.19 2.62
C ARG A 64 16.04 -42.13 1.59
N THR A 65 14.74 -41.96 1.38
CA THR A 65 14.00 -42.62 0.29
C THR A 65 14.42 -42.14 -1.11
N SER A 66 15.05 -40.96 -1.16
CA SER A 66 15.55 -40.24 -2.34
C SER A 66 16.61 -40.94 -3.20
N ASP A 67 17.72 -41.17 -2.52
CA ASP A 67 19.05 -41.38 -3.07
C ASP A 67 19.71 -42.61 -2.42
N GLY A 68 18.96 -43.35 -1.59
CA GLY A 68 19.46 -44.49 -0.81
C GLY A 68 20.50 -44.11 0.26
N SER A 69 20.82 -42.83 0.42
CA SER A 69 21.84 -42.40 1.38
C SER A 69 21.27 -42.38 2.80
N SER A 70 22.14 -42.62 3.77
CA SER A 70 21.80 -42.51 5.19
C SER A 70 22.73 -41.51 5.84
N VAL A 71 22.18 -40.62 6.66
CA VAL A 71 22.96 -39.66 7.43
C VAL A 71 22.87 -40.04 8.89
N LEU A 72 24.03 -40.27 9.50
CA LEU A 72 24.18 -40.37 10.95
C LEU A 72 24.27 -38.96 11.53
N PHE A 73 23.52 -38.68 12.59
CA PHE A 73 23.58 -37.39 13.28
C PHE A 73 23.28 -37.56 14.77
N ASN A 74 23.75 -36.59 15.57
CA ASN A 74 23.50 -36.54 17.00
C ASN A 74 22.12 -35.90 17.23
N ARG A 75 21.15 -36.71 17.69
CA ARG A 75 19.80 -36.20 17.96
C ARG A 75 19.80 -35.41 19.27
N LYS A 76 20.40 -35.98 20.30
CA LYS A 76 20.52 -35.41 21.65
C LYS A 76 21.91 -35.72 22.19
N ALA A 77 22.45 -34.85 23.03
CA ALA A 77 23.65 -35.16 23.79
C ALA A 77 23.57 -34.55 25.19
N LEU A 78 24.10 -35.27 26.16
CA LEU A 78 24.31 -34.83 27.53
C LEU A 78 25.82 -34.76 27.76
N HIS A 79 26.34 -33.56 27.93
CA HIS A 79 27.76 -33.30 28.16
C HIS A 79 27.98 -32.98 29.64
N VAL A 80 28.74 -33.82 30.33
CA VAL A 80 29.13 -33.65 31.73
C VAL A 80 30.59 -33.29 31.79
N LYS A 81 30.89 -32.07 32.26
CA LYS A 81 32.28 -31.59 32.39
C LYS A 81 32.95 -32.11 33.67
N SER A 82 34.27 -31.97 33.74
CA SER A 82 35.07 -32.27 34.95
C SER A 82 34.56 -31.61 36.25
N ASN A 83 33.98 -30.41 36.18
CA ASN A 83 33.38 -29.73 37.32
C ASN A 83 31.94 -30.17 37.64
N MET A 84 31.48 -31.27 37.02
CA MET A 84 30.11 -31.79 37.09
C MET A 84 29.02 -30.85 36.54
N GLU A 85 29.40 -29.82 35.77
CA GLU A 85 28.44 -29.00 35.00
C GLU A 85 27.85 -29.84 33.86
N VAL A 86 26.53 -29.79 33.73
CA VAL A 86 25.75 -30.55 32.76
C VAL A 86 25.21 -29.63 31.68
N GLN A 87 25.55 -29.94 30.43
CA GLN A 87 25.08 -29.22 29.26
C GLN A 87 24.30 -30.16 28.35
N VAL A 88 23.10 -29.73 27.93
CA VAL A 88 22.24 -30.52 27.04
C VAL A 88 22.26 -29.92 25.65
N TYR A 89 22.53 -30.76 24.65
CA TYR A 89 22.51 -30.39 23.25
C TYR A 89 21.39 -31.14 22.53
N ILE A 90 20.61 -30.43 21.70
CA ILE A 90 19.59 -31.03 20.82
C ILE A 90 19.88 -30.54 19.41
N LEU A 91 20.14 -31.46 18.47
CA LEU A 91 20.54 -31.15 17.09
C LEU A 91 21.68 -30.11 17.03
N ASP A 92 22.74 -30.37 17.81
CA ASP A 92 23.94 -29.52 17.95
C ASP A 92 23.71 -28.11 18.50
N LYS A 93 22.52 -27.83 19.06
CA LYS A 93 22.24 -26.56 19.77
C LYS A 93 22.17 -26.78 21.27
N LEU A 94 22.89 -25.94 22.02
CA LEU A 94 22.82 -25.88 23.47
C LEU A 94 21.41 -25.43 23.91
N ILE A 95 20.80 -26.21 24.79
CA ILE A 95 19.49 -25.95 25.39
C ILE A 95 19.70 -25.62 26.87
N ASP A 96 18.88 -24.70 27.37
CA ASP A 96 18.82 -24.40 28.79
C ASP A 96 18.32 -25.62 29.57
N SER A 97 19.18 -26.22 30.39
CA SER A 97 18.90 -27.44 31.16
C SER A 97 17.73 -27.24 32.12
N ALA A 98 17.60 -26.05 32.71
CA ALA A 98 16.50 -25.73 33.63
C ALA A 98 15.13 -25.75 32.90
N ALA A 99 15.08 -25.31 31.64
CA ALA A 99 13.85 -25.26 30.85
C ALA A 99 13.29 -26.65 30.50
N ILE A 100 14.13 -27.69 30.56
CA ILE A 100 13.77 -29.10 30.26
C ILE A 100 13.74 -29.98 31.51
N GLY A 101 13.84 -29.40 32.71
CA GLY A 101 13.78 -30.13 33.98
C GLY A 101 15.04 -30.93 34.31
N VAL A 102 16.20 -30.52 33.76
CA VAL A 102 17.51 -31.12 34.04
C VAL A 102 18.31 -30.15 34.93
N SER A 103 18.87 -30.64 36.04
CA SER A 103 19.73 -29.82 36.90
C SER A 103 21.01 -29.41 36.15
N PRO A 104 21.50 -28.16 36.29
CA PRO A 104 22.74 -27.71 35.65
C PRO A 104 24.01 -28.37 36.23
N PHE A 105 23.91 -29.04 37.37
CA PHE A 105 25.02 -29.76 37.99
C PHE A 105 24.57 -31.16 38.42
N ALA A 106 25.45 -32.14 38.26
CA ALA A 106 25.23 -33.50 38.76
C ALA A 106 26.05 -33.74 40.04
N THR A 107 25.48 -34.46 41.00
CA THR A 107 26.11 -34.81 42.28
C THR A 107 26.52 -36.28 42.36
N SER A 108 26.00 -37.11 41.47
CA SER A 108 26.29 -38.54 41.41
C SER A 108 26.02 -39.14 40.04
N ALA A 109 26.57 -40.33 39.78
CA ALA A 109 26.28 -41.08 38.55
C ALA A 109 24.79 -41.45 38.39
N LEU A 110 24.10 -41.74 39.50
CA LEU A 110 22.65 -42.02 39.50
C LEU A 110 21.82 -40.80 39.06
N GLU A 111 22.29 -39.60 39.39
CA GLU A 111 21.65 -38.38 38.92
C GLU A 111 21.84 -38.21 37.41
N VAL A 112 23.04 -38.51 36.89
CA VAL A 112 23.31 -38.50 35.45
C VAL A 112 22.40 -39.49 34.70
N GLU A 113 22.19 -40.70 35.24
CA GLU A 113 21.22 -41.67 34.68
C GLU A 113 19.79 -41.12 34.65
N SER A 114 19.38 -40.44 35.72
CA SER A 114 18.06 -39.83 35.82
C SER A 114 17.90 -38.69 34.81
N MET A 115 18.94 -37.86 34.64
CA MET A 115 18.99 -36.80 33.63
C MET A 115 18.93 -37.38 32.22
N LEU A 116 19.65 -38.48 31.94
CA LEU A 116 19.60 -39.17 30.65
C LEU A 116 18.18 -39.64 30.32
N LYS A 117 17.45 -40.21 31.28
CA LYS A 117 16.05 -40.61 31.09
C LYS A 117 15.15 -39.42 30.77
N VAL A 118 15.35 -38.28 31.44
CA VAL A 118 14.61 -37.04 31.14
C VAL A 118 14.93 -36.57 29.73
N VAL A 119 16.20 -36.48 29.36
CA VAL A 119 16.63 -36.04 28.01
C VAL A 119 16.12 -37.00 26.92
N ASP A 120 16.15 -38.31 27.15
CA ASP A 120 15.61 -39.31 26.23
C ASP A 120 14.10 -39.16 26.00
N GLY A 121 13.35 -38.78 27.04
CA GLY A 121 11.92 -38.47 26.94
C GLY A 121 11.58 -37.16 26.21
N ILE A 122 12.56 -36.29 25.92
CA ILE A 122 12.30 -35.02 25.24
C ILE A 122 11.89 -35.23 23.79
N ASP A 123 10.71 -34.75 23.45
CA ASP A 123 10.25 -34.70 22.08
C ASP A 123 10.91 -33.56 21.29
N VAL A 124 11.58 -33.91 20.20
CA VAL A 124 12.27 -32.96 19.31
C VAL A 124 11.37 -32.61 18.14
N CYS A 125 11.22 -31.33 17.85
CA CYS A 125 10.50 -30.81 16.70
C CYS A 125 11.01 -31.48 15.42
N ARG A 126 10.12 -32.00 14.57
CA ARG A 126 10.48 -32.66 13.30
C ARG A 126 11.01 -31.71 12.21
N GLY A 127 10.84 -30.40 12.41
CA GLY A 127 11.19 -29.41 11.40
C GLY A 127 10.06 -29.15 10.41
N GLY A 128 10.30 -28.25 9.47
CA GLY A 128 9.40 -27.90 8.38
C GLY A 128 9.59 -28.84 7.16
N PRO A 129 9.25 -28.39 5.95
CA PRO A 129 9.29 -29.22 4.74
C PRO A 129 10.72 -29.63 4.36
N SER A 130 10.84 -30.64 3.49
CA SER A 130 12.15 -31.14 3.07
C SER A 130 12.86 -30.12 2.17
N LEU A 131 14.19 -30.12 2.21
CA LEU A 131 15.01 -29.38 1.24
C LEU A 131 14.66 -29.75 -0.21
N LYS A 132 14.20 -30.98 -0.47
CA LYS A 132 13.80 -31.42 -1.82
C LYS A 132 12.58 -30.68 -2.36
N ASP A 133 11.67 -30.26 -1.49
CA ASP A 133 10.48 -29.50 -1.89
C ASP A 133 10.86 -28.07 -2.31
N PHE A 134 11.98 -27.56 -1.77
CA PHE A 134 12.46 -26.19 -1.99
C PHE A 134 14.01 -26.14 -2.08
N PRO A 135 14.62 -26.74 -3.12
CA PRO A 135 16.09 -26.92 -3.20
C PRO A 135 16.84 -25.60 -3.43
N ASP A 136 16.12 -24.63 -3.99
CA ASP A 136 16.63 -23.40 -4.56
C ASP A 136 16.16 -22.15 -3.79
N VAL A 137 15.76 -22.33 -2.53
CA VAL A 137 15.23 -21.26 -1.71
C VAL A 137 16.18 -21.01 -0.54
N SER A 138 16.53 -19.76 -0.28
CA SER A 138 17.39 -19.38 0.86
C SER A 138 16.76 -18.19 1.60
N PRO A 139 15.74 -18.45 2.45
CA PRO A 139 15.12 -17.40 3.22
C PRO A 139 16.02 -17.01 4.41
N GLU A 140 16.09 -15.73 4.75
CA GLU A 140 16.90 -15.25 5.89
C GLU A 140 16.39 -15.78 7.25
N CYS A 141 15.13 -16.25 7.31
CA CYS A 141 14.49 -16.73 8.54
C CYS A 141 14.60 -18.24 8.79
N ALA A 142 15.21 -19.01 7.87
CA ALA A 142 15.31 -20.46 8.01
C ALA A 142 16.67 -21.00 7.61
N PHE A 143 17.02 -22.15 8.16
CA PHE A 143 18.21 -22.91 7.86
C PHE A 143 17.83 -24.37 7.57
N VAL A 144 18.72 -25.11 6.91
CA VAL A 144 18.56 -26.55 6.66
C VAL A 144 19.30 -27.30 7.77
N ASP A 145 18.63 -28.21 8.45
CA ASP A 145 19.23 -29.04 9.49
C ASP A 145 20.01 -30.24 8.92
N CYS A 146 20.60 -31.04 9.81
CA CYS A 146 21.30 -32.28 9.46
C CYS A 146 20.38 -33.32 8.78
N GLN A 147 19.07 -33.27 9.02
CA GLN A 147 18.05 -34.12 8.41
C GLN A 147 17.63 -33.64 7.01
N LYS A 148 18.23 -32.57 6.51
CA LYS A 148 17.83 -31.90 5.25
C LYS A 148 16.38 -31.40 5.29
N SER A 149 15.92 -31.00 6.47
CA SER A 149 14.62 -30.37 6.69
C SER A 149 14.80 -28.89 6.99
N TRP A 150 13.89 -28.08 6.48
CA TRP A 150 13.89 -26.65 6.75
C TRP A 150 13.48 -26.37 8.20
N ARG A 151 14.26 -25.58 8.93
CA ARG A 151 13.95 -25.14 10.30
C ARG A 151 13.99 -23.63 10.41
N HIS A 152 13.08 -23.08 11.19
CA HIS A 152 13.07 -21.65 11.45
C HIS A 152 14.21 -21.31 12.40
N ASN A 153 14.87 -20.16 12.21
CA ASN A 153 16.00 -19.75 13.07
C ASN A 153 15.62 -19.68 14.55
N LYS A 154 14.35 -19.36 14.83
CA LYS A 154 13.75 -19.33 16.18
C LYS A 154 12.97 -20.61 16.55
N CYS A 155 13.27 -21.75 15.93
CA CYS A 155 12.63 -23.02 16.28
C CYS A 155 12.86 -23.32 17.78
N LEU A 156 11.80 -23.69 18.50
CA LEU A 156 11.89 -24.04 19.93
C LEU A 156 12.67 -25.33 20.20
N LEU A 157 12.94 -26.14 19.16
CA LEU A 157 13.57 -27.46 19.19
C LEU A 157 12.86 -28.53 20.04
N VAL A 158 12.43 -28.19 21.25
CA VAL A 158 11.63 -29.02 22.15
C VAL A 158 10.15 -28.70 21.94
N THR A 159 9.35 -29.72 21.67
CA THR A 159 7.89 -29.57 21.49
C THR A 159 7.15 -30.70 22.20
N PRO A 160 6.08 -30.43 22.94
CA PRO A 160 5.29 -31.50 23.55
C PRO A 160 4.65 -32.38 22.48
N GLY A 161 4.88 -33.70 22.54
CA GLY A 161 4.25 -34.70 21.67
C GLY A 161 4.90 -34.88 20.30
N GLY A 162 6.15 -34.42 20.11
CA GLY A 162 6.92 -34.65 18.87
C GLY A 162 6.36 -33.93 17.64
N ALA A 163 5.48 -32.94 17.87
CA ALA A 163 4.82 -32.17 16.84
C ALA A 163 5.77 -31.11 16.24
N ILE A 164 5.47 -30.67 15.01
CA ILE A 164 6.16 -29.56 14.36
C ILE A 164 5.80 -28.26 15.09
N CYS A 165 6.80 -27.47 15.49
CA CYS A 165 6.52 -26.18 16.14
C CYS A 165 5.85 -25.19 15.18
N ARG A 166 5.05 -24.25 15.71
CA ARG A 166 4.28 -23.26 14.91
C ARG A 166 5.13 -22.48 13.91
N LEU A 167 6.40 -22.22 14.24
CA LEU A 167 7.32 -21.49 13.37
C LEU A 167 7.80 -22.36 12.20
N CYS A 168 8.09 -23.64 12.45
CA CYS A 168 8.49 -24.58 11.41
C CYS A 168 7.31 -24.98 10.52
N SER A 169 6.09 -25.08 11.06
CA SER A 169 4.90 -25.35 10.24
C SER A 169 4.60 -24.20 9.28
N GLY A 170 4.79 -22.95 9.71
CA GLY A 170 4.64 -21.75 8.86
C GLY A 170 5.71 -21.58 7.77
N LEU A 171 6.77 -22.39 7.77
CA LEU A 171 7.80 -22.32 6.73
C LEU A 171 7.30 -22.75 5.36
N VAL A 172 6.30 -23.65 5.29
CA VAL A 172 5.77 -24.14 4.02
C VAL A 172 5.29 -22.97 3.15
N ASP A 173 4.48 -22.08 3.72
CA ASP A 173 3.98 -20.89 3.03
C ASP A 173 5.11 -19.91 2.69
N THR A 174 6.04 -19.71 3.61
CA THR A 174 7.18 -18.81 3.42
C THR A 174 8.06 -19.28 2.25
N LEU A 175 8.40 -20.56 2.22
CA LEU A 175 9.24 -21.16 1.18
C LEU A 175 8.51 -21.17 -0.18
N ARG A 176 7.21 -21.47 -0.20
CA ARG A 176 6.36 -21.38 -1.39
C ARG A 176 6.37 -19.97 -1.97
N ILE A 177 6.13 -18.95 -1.16
CA ILE A 177 6.15 -17.54 -1.61
C ILE A 177 7.52 -17.16 -2.19
N HIS A 178 8.61 -17.64 -1.60
CA HIS A 178 9.96 -17.39 -2.11
C HIS A 178 10.21 -18.11 -3.45
N ALA A 179 9.78 -19.36 -3.57
CA ALA A 179 9.86 -20.14 -4.82
C ALA A 179 9.06 -19.46 -5.94
N ASP A 180 7.80 -19.07 -5.67
CA ASP A 180 6.93 -18.38 -6.63
C ASP A 180 7.51 -17.05 -7.09
N ARG A 181 8.05 -16.25 -6.15
CA ARG A 181 8.71 -14.98 -6.47
C ARG A 181 9.96 -15.19 -7.33
N ARG A 182 10.71 -16.27 -7.12
CA ARG A 182 11.87 -16.61 -7.94
C ARG A 182 11.42 -17.02 -9.35
N ALA A 183 10.42 -17.89 -9.46
CA ALA A 183 9.86 -18.32 -10.74
C ALA A 183 9.30 -17.14 -11.56
N ALA A 184 8.55 -16.23 -10.92
CA ALA A 184 8.01 -15.03 -11.56
C ALA A 184 9.12 -14.08 -12.07
N ARG A 185 10.22 -13.94 -11.30
CA ARG A 185 11.37 -13.09 -11.71
C ARG A 185 12.20 -13.71 -12.82
N ALA A 186 12.37 -15.03 -12.82
CA ALA A 186 13.02 -15.76 -13.89
C ALA A 186 12.30 -15.55 -15.23
N LYS A 187 10.95 -15.60 -15.22
CA LYS A 187 10.11 -15.29 -16.39
C LYS A 187 10.26 -13.85 -16.92
N GLN A 188 10.69 -12.91 -16.07
CA GLN A 188 10.85 -11.50 -16.43
C GLN A 188 12.28 -11.13 -16.84
N GLY A 189 13.23 -12.07 -16.86
CA GLY A 189 14.62 -11.81 -17.25
C GLY A 189 15.37 -10.85 -16.32
N ILE A 190 14.87 -10.61 -15.10
CA ILE A 190 15.48 -9.66 -14.16
C ILE A 190 16.59 -10.39 -13.40
N PRO A 191 17.87 -9.98 -13.53
CA PRO A 191 18.98 -10.68 -12.89
C PRO A 191 18.88 -10.66 -11.35
N LEU A 192 19.15 -11.82 -10.77
CA LEU A 192 19.16 -12.09 -9.33
C LEU A 192 20.40 -11.48 -8.67
N LYS A 193 20.36 -10.18 -8.40
CA LYS A 193 21.02 -9.54 -7.26
C LYS A 193 20.48 -8.13 -7.16
N ARG A 194 19.68 -7.86 -6.13
CA ARG A 194 19.75 -6.49 -5.57
C ARG A 194 21.19 -6.36 -5.13
N PHE A 195 22.00 -5.60 -5.87
CA PHE A 195 23.15 -4.96 -5.29
C PHE A 195 22.64 -4.24 -4.05
N ARG A 196 22.85 -4.83 -2.87
CA ARG A 196 22.84 -4.05 -1.64
C ARG A 196 24.10 -3.22 -1.77
N LEU A 197 23.95 -2.02 -2.31
CA LEU A 197 24.97 -1.00 -2.15
C LEU A 197 25.24 -0.96 -0.64
N SER A 198 26.48 -1.20 -0.23
CA SER A 198 26.89 -1.04 1.15
C SER A 198 26.92 0.47 1.39
N VAL A 199 25.75 0.99 1.74
CA VAL A 199 25.51 2.41 1.89
C VAL A 199 25.69 2.75 3.37
N VAL A 200 26.51 3.77 3.65
CA VAL A 200 26.74 4.33 4.98
C VAL A 200 25.40 4.70 5.63
N PRO A 201 25.18 4.54 6.94
CA PRO A 201 23.88 4.73 7.59
C PRO A 201 23.13 6.03 7.22
N THR A 202 23.85 7.14 7.07
CA THR A 202 23.30 8.45 6.64
C THR A 202 22.75 8.44 5.21
N GLN A 203 23.40 7.72 4.29
CA GLN A 203 22.93 7.57 2.93
C GLN A 203 21.76 6.56 2.83
N GLN A 204 21.67 5.57 3.74
CA GLN A 204 20.51 4.66 3.80
C GLN A 204 19.23 5.40 4.19
N GLN A 205 19.31 6.34 5.15
CA GLN A 205 18.18 7.20 5.53
C GLN A 205 17.71 8.09 4.37
N LYS A 206 18.64 8.68 3.60
CA LYS A 206 18.29 9.44 2.39
C LYS A 206 17.61 8.55 1.34
N LEU A 207 18.12 7.33 1.15
CA LEU A 207 17.55 6.38 0.18
C LEU A 207 16.16 5.90 0.60
N SER A 208 15.92 5.65 1.90
CA SER A 208 14.59 5.28 2.41
C SER A 208 13.61 6.45 2.27
N ALA A 209 14.02 7.68 2.60
CA ALA A 209 13.21 8.88 2.39
C ALA A 209 12.81 9.06 0.92
N LEU A 210 13.75 8.90 -0.02
CA LEU A 210 13.46 8.96 -1.47
C LEU A 210 12.49 7.85 -1.91
N ARG A 211 12.64 6.63 -1.39
CA ARG A 211 11.71 5.52 -1.66
C ARG A 211 10.31 5.82 -1.13
N HIS A 212 10.20 6.32 0.10
CA HIS A 212 8.91 6.70 0.68
C HIS A 212 8.25 7.84 -0.09
N ALA A 213 9.01 8.88 -0.46
CA ALA A 213 8.53 9.97 -1.30
C ALA A 213 8.02 9.47 -2.65
N ARG A 214 8.79 8.60 -3.33
CA ARG A 214 8.38 7.99 -4.61
C ARG A 214 7.09 7.18 -4.45
N SER A 215 6.97 6.36 -3.41
CA SER A 215 5.75 5.58 -3.15
C SER A 215 4.56 6.47 -2.79
N ALA A 216 4.76 7.60 -2.11
CA ALA A 216 3.72 8.57 -1.84
C ALA A 216 3.21 9.23 -3.13
N VAL A 217 4.13 9.66 -4.01
CA VAL A 217 3.80 10.24 -5.32
C VAL A 217 3.06 9.23 -6.20
N GLN A 218 3.53 7.98 -6.27
CA GLN A 218 2.87 6.93 -7.04
C GLN A 218 1.44 6.67 -6.54
N ARG A 219 1.22 6.60 -5.22
CA ARG A 219 -0.12 6.44 -4.63
C ARG A 219 -1.01 7.64 -4.95
N SER A 220 -0.48 8.86 -4.87
CA SER A 220 -1.20 10.07 -5.23
C SER A 220 -1.63 10.07 -6.70
N ARG A 221 -0.71 9.75 -7.61
CA ARG A 221 -0.97 9.65 -9.05
C ARG A 221 -2.04 8.60 -9.37
N ALA A 222 -2.00 7.44 -8.71
CA ALA A 222 -3.02 6.40 -8.89
C ALA A 222 -4.41 6.87 -8.44
N ARG A 223 -4.50 7.59 -7.30
CA ARG A 223 -5.77 8.17 -6.82
C ARG A 223 -6.32 9.23 -7.78
N LEU A 224 -5.47 10.14 -8.24
CA LEU A 224 -5.84 11.18 -9.20
C LEU A 224 -6.29 10.58 -10.53
N ALA A 225 -5.59 9.56 -11.05
CA ALA A 225 -5.98 8.88 -12.28
C ALA A 225 -7.37 8.23 -12.17
N LYS A 226 -7.68 7.58 -11.04
CA LYS A 226 -9.02 7.01 -10.79
C LYS A 226 -10.10 8.10 -10.75
N ARG A 227 -9.83 9.23 -10.10
CA ARG A 227 -10.79 10.35 -10.02
C ARG A 227 -11.01 11.01 -11.39
N ASN A 228 -9.95 11.21 -12.17
CA ASN A 228 -10.08 11.71 -13.53
C ASN A 228 -10.91 10.77 -14.41
N LYS A 229 -10.72 9.45 -14.29
CA LYS A 229 -11.54 8.48 -15.01
C LYS A 229 -13.03 8.62 -14.67
N LEU A 230 -13.35 8.69 -13.37
CA LEU A 230 -14.72 8.87 -12.91
C LEU A 230 -15.34 10.18 -13.41
N LEU A 231 -14.59 11.28 -13.36
CA LEU A 231 -15.07 12.57 -13.86
C LEU A 231 -15.33 12.56 -15.36
N LEU A 232 -14.48 11.87 -16.14
CA LEU A 232 -14.71 11.70 -17.58
C LEU A 232 -15.96 10.86 -17.86
N GLU A 233 -16.18 9.78 -17.11
CA GLU A 233 -17.38 8.96 -17.22
C GLU A 233 -18.65 9.78 -16.88
N GLN A 234 -18.61 10.57 -15.81
CA GLN A 234 -19.71 11.47 -15.43
C GLN A 234 -19.97 12.55 -16.48
N LEU A 235 -18.91 13.15 -17.03
CA LEU A 235 -19.04 14.14 -18.09
C LEU A 235 -19.65 13.53 -19.35
N GLN A 236 -19.23 12.33 -19.75
CA GLN A 236 -19.82 11.62 -20.88
C GLN A 236 -21.29 11.27 -20.65
N ALA A 237 -21.65 10.84 -19.44
CA ALA A 237 -23.05 10.58 -19.08
C ALA A 237 -23.91 11.84 -19.18
N ALA A 238 -23.45 12.95 -18.60
CA ALA A 238 -24.14 14.24 -18.68
C ALA A 238 -24.25 14.76 -20.12
N MET A 239 -23.20 14.61 -20.93
CA MET A 239 -23.25 14.95 -22.36
C MET A 239 -24.28 14.10 -23.10
N LYS A 240 -24.40 12.81 -22.77
CA LYS A 240 -25.40 11.93 -23.38
C LYS A 240 -26.83 12.33 -23.01
N GLU A 241 -27.07 12.63 -21.73
CA GLU A 241 -28.37 13.16 -21.28
C GLU A 241 -28.73 14.48 -21.99
N LEU A 242 -27.74 15.35 -22.22
CA LEU A 242 -27.94 16.59 -22.96
C LEU A 242 -28.20 16.37 -24.46
N THR A 243 -27.60 15.36 -25.09
CA THR A 243 -27.89 15.02 -26.49
C THR A 243 -29.25 14.37 -26.69
N ASP A 244 -29.76 13.68 -25.66
CA ASP A 244 -31.04 12.99 -25.69
C ASP A 244 -32.24 13.95 -25.49
N LEU A 245 -32.00 15.16 -24.95
CA LEU A 245 -33.03 16.21 -24.84
C LEU A 245 -33.33 16.86 -26.19
N GLN A 246 -34.56 16.70 -26.70
CA GLN A 246 -35.00 17.34 -27.93
C GLN A 246 -35.57 18.75 -27.67
N GLU A 247 -35.55 19.61 -28.70
CA GLU A 247 -36.09 20.98 -28.63
C GLU A 247 -37.58 21.00 -28.23
N GLN A 248 -38.31 19.94 -28.57
CA GLN A 248 -39.72 19.74 -28.24
C GLN A 248 -39.92 19.56 -26.73
N ASP A 249 -39.04 18.82 -26.05
CA ASP A 249 -39.10 18.61 -24.61
C ASP A 249 -38.89 19.92 -23.83
N ILE A 250 -38.03 20.80 -24.34
CA ILE A 250 -37.78 22.12 -23.72
C ILE A 250 -38.98 23.03 -23.94
N LYS A 251 -39.52 23.10 -25.16
CA LYS A 251 -40.71 23.92 -25.47
C LYS A 251 -41.94 23.45 -24.69
N GLU A 252 -42.13 22.14 -24.52
CA GLU A 252 -43.22 21.58 -23.73
C GLU A 252 -43.07 21.87 -22.24
N LYS A 253 -41.86 21.75 -21.68
CA LYS A 253 -41.58 22.14 -20.30
C LYS A 253 -41.79 23.64 -20.06
N LEU A 254 -41.42 24.48 -21.02
CA LEU A 254 -41.60 25.94 -20.92
C LEU A 254 -43.07 26.36 -20.95
N LYS A 255 -43.94 25.66 -21.67
CA LYS A 255 -45.40 25.91 -21.67
C LYS A 255 -46.06 25.65 -20.31
N GLY A 256 -45.43 24.85 -19.44
CA GLY A 256 -45.91 24.61 -18.08
C GLY A 256 -45.64 25.76 -17.10
N PHE A 257 -44.81 26.74 -17.49
CA PHE A 257 -44.50 27.91 -16.67
C PHE A 257 -45.17 29.16 -17.26
N ASP A 258 -45.77 29.99 -16.40
CA ASP A 258 -46.37 31.28 -16.79
C ASP A 258 -45.26 32.34 -16.97
N ILE A 259 -44.47 32.20 -18.03
CA ILE A 259 -43.32 33.06 -18.33
C ILE A 259 -43.73 34.21 -19.26
N PRO A 260 -43.35 35.46 -18.96
CA PRO A 260 -43.57 36.60 -19.84
C PRO A 260 -43.02 36.37 -21.27
N PRO A 261 -43.72 36.81 -22.33
CA PRO A 261 -43.33 36.53 -23.73
C PRO A 261 -41.90 36.96 -24.09
N ALA A 262 -41.43 38.09 -23.55
CA ALA A 262 -40.06 38.57 -23.80
C ALA A 262 -38.98 37.66 -23.19
N GLN A 263 -39.27 37.02 -22.05
CA GLN A 263 -38.36 36.07 -21.43
C GLN A 263 -38.40 34.71 -22.12
N LEU A 264 -39.58 34.30 -22.62
CA LEU A 264 -39.71 33.08 -23.43
C LEU A 264 -38.88 33.20 -24.72
N LEU A 265 -39.01 34.33 -25.42
CA LEU A 265 -38.27 34.60 -26.65
C LEU A 265 -36.74 34.62 -26.42
N LEU A 266 -36.30 35.17 -25.29
CA LEU A 266 -34.91 35.11 -24.85
C LEU A 266 -34.41 33.67 -24.68
N ILE A 267 -35.18 32.82 -24.01
CA ILE A 267 -34.82 31.42 -23.75
C ILE A 267 -34.76 30.65 -25.07
N GLU A 268 -35.73 30.85 -25.96
CA GLU A 268 -35.76 30.21 -27.28
C GLU A 268 -34.52 30.58 -28.12
N GLU A 269 -34.11 31.84 -28.11
CA GLU A 269 -32.89 32.28 -28.81
C GLU A 269 -31.61 31.72 -28.17
N CYS A 270 -31.55 31.61 -26.83
CA CYS A 270 -30.44 30.95 -26.15
C CYS A 270 -30.32 29.46 -26.55
N VAL A 271 -31.45 28.75 -26.62
CA VAL A 271 -31.49 27.33 -27.04
C VAL A 271 -31.11 27.19 -28.52
N SER A 272 -31.63 28.06 -29.38
CA SER A 272 -31.28 28.11 -30.81
C SER A 272 -29.78 28.30 -31.00
N VAL A 273 -29.18 29.24 -30.27
CA VAL A 273 -27.75 29.53 -30.33
C VAL A 273 -26.88 28.39 -29.83
N ALA A 274 -27.29 27.70 -28.76
CA ALA A 274 -26.53 26.58 -28.21
C ALA A 274 -26.35 25.43 -29.22
N ARG A 275 -27.24 25.31 -30.22
CA ARG A 275 -27.19 24.29 -31.27
C ARG A 275 -26.32 24.66 -32.46
N CYS A 276 -26.03 25.94 -32.67
CA CYS A 276 -25.21 26.36 -33.80
C CYS A 276 -23.72 26.09 -33.54
N ALA A 277 -23.07 25.34 -34.44
CA ALA A 277 -21.64 25.04 -34.36
C ALA A 277 -20.74 26.29 -34.48
N SER A 278 -21.25 27.40 -35.03
CA SER A 278 -20.50 28.64 -35.20
C SER A 278 -21.23 29.85 -34.63
N LYS A 279 -20.46 30.83 -34.14
CA LYS A 279 -20.98 32.11 -33.64
C LYS A 279 -21.42 33.07 -34.75
N THR A 280 -21.01 32.83 -36.00
CA THR A 280 -21.09 33.79 -37.11
C THR A 280 -22.24 33.53 -38.09
N SER A 281 -22.73 32.30 -38.22
CA SER A 281 -23.78 31.92 -39.18
C SER A 281 -25.18 31.94 -38.55
N ARG A 282 -25.54 33.02 -37.84
CA ARG A 282 -26.82 33.12 -37.14
C ARG A 282 -27.80 34.03 -37.88
N ARG A 283 -29.05 33.57 -38.02
CA ARG A 283 -30.17 34.40 -38.43
C ARG A 283 -31.04 34.65 -37.21
N TYR A 284 -31.28 35.91 -36.92
CA TYR A 284 -32.10 36.33 -35.78
C TYR A 284 -33.54 36.55 -36.26
N THR A 285 -34.50 36.26 -35.39
CA THR A 285 -35.91 36.60 -35.61
C THR A 285 -36.12 38.12 -35.55
N ASP A 286 -37.12 38.63 -36.26
CA ASP A 286 -37.41 40.07 -36.29
C ASP A 286 -37.77 40.61 -34.89
N ASP A 287 -38.51 39.82 -34.11
CA ASP A 287 -38.88 40.15 -32.73
C ASP A 287 -37.65 40.21 -31.80
N TRP A 288 -36.68 39.31 -31.96
CA TRP A 288 -35.43 39.35 -31.21
C TRP A 288 -34.56 40.54 -31.60
N ILE A 289 -34.49 40.86 -32.89
CA ILE A 289 -33.80 42.06 -33.38
C ILE A 289 -34.45 43.31 -32.78
N LEU A 290 -35.77 43.38 -32.73
CA LEU A 290 -36.50 44.49 -32.10
C LEU A 290 -36.15 44.63 -30.61
N LEU A 291 -36.13 43.53 -29.86
CA LEU A 291 -35.74 43.56 -28.44
C LEU A 291 -34.28 44.00 -28.26
N CYS A 292 -33.38 43.53 -29.13
CA CYS A 292 -31.98 43.95 -29.16
C CYS A 292 -31.82 45.45 -29.46
N LEU A 293 -32.63 45.99 -30.37
CA LEU A 293 -32.67 47.41 -30.70
C LEU A 293 -33.11 48.22 -29.48
N LEU A 294 -34.20 47.84 -28.82
CA LEU A 294 -34.69 48.51 -27.61
C LEU A 294 -33.64 48.50 -26.50
N LEU A 295 -32.97 47.37 -26.28
CA LEU A 295 -31.89 47.25 -25.30
C LEU A 295 -30.70 48.16 -25.65
N HIS A 296 -30.29 48.20 -26.92
CA HIS A 296 -29.20 49.04 -27.38
C HIS A 296 -29.52 50.54 -27.27
N ILE A 297 -30.74 50.96 -27.62
CA ILE A 297 -31.22 52.34 -27.48
C ILE A 297 -31.22 52.75 -26.01
N ARG A 298 -31.65 51.85 -25.11
CA ARG A 298 -31.70 52.11 -23.66
C ARG A 298 -30.31 52.25 -23.04
N SER A 299 -29.38 51.37 -23.40
CA SER A 299 -28.00 51.39 -22.90
C SER A 299 -27.04 50.64 -23.83
N PRO A 300 -26.30 51.37 -24.70
CA PRO A 300 -25.28 50.77 -25.56
C PRO A 300 -24.17 50.07 -24.77
N ALA A 301 -23.79 50.61 -23.62
CA ALA A 301 -22.74 50.04 -22.77
C ALA A 301 -23.16 48.68 -22.19
N THR A 302 -24.38 48.58 -21.66
CA THR A 302 -24.94 47.31 -21.16
C THR A 302 -25.05 46.28 -22.28
N TYR A 303 -25.50 46.71 -23.46
CA TYR A 303 -25.58 45.83 -24.63
C TYR A 303 -24.21 45.24 -25.00
N SER A 304 -23.18 46.09 -25.08
CA SER A 304 -21.80 45.65 -25.34
C SER A 304 -21.25 44.73 -24.26
N PHE A 305 -21.53 45.02 -22.98
CA PHE A 305 -21.11 44.17 -21.87
C PHE A 305 -21.74 42.77 -21.95
N LEU A 306 -23.06 42.69 -22.12
CA LEU A 306 -23.78 41.41 -22.21
C LEU A 306 -23.29 40.57 -23.39
N ARG A 307 -23.00 41.21 -24.51
CA ARG A 307 -22.49 40.55 -25.71
C ARG A 307 -21.04 40.08 -25.54
N ASN A 308 -20.15 40.97 -25.08
CA ASN A 308 -18.71 40.69 -25.04
C ASN A 308 -18.36 39.61 -24.01
N ASN A 309 -19.19 39.43 -22.98
CA ASN A 309 -19.05 38.37 -21.99
C ASN A 309 -19.83 37.10 -22.35
N ASP A 310 -20.36 36.98 -23.58
CA ASP A 310 -21.17 35.84 -24.05
C ASP A 310 -22.36 35.51 -23.11
N ILE A 311 -22.91 36.51 -22.40
CA ILE A 311 -24.03 36.32 -21.47
C ILE A 311 -25.33 36.08 -22.24
N LEU A 312 -25.56 36.86 -23.30
CA LEU A 312 -26.75 36.75 -24.15
C LEU A 312 -26.36 36.62 -25.64
N PRO A 313 -27.17 35.90 -26.45
CA PRO A 313 -26.95 35.72 -27.89
C PRO A 313 -27.29 36.97 -28.71
N LEU A 314 -26.56 38.06 -28.48
CA LEU A 314 -26.82 39.36 -29.08
C LEU A 314 -26.13 39.53 -30.45
N PRO A 315 -26.80 40.12 -31.45
CA PRO A 315 -26.17 40.57 -32.70
C PRO A 315 -24.96 41.48 -32.47
N CYS A 316 -24.06 41.58 -33.44
CA CYS A 316 -23.01 42.59 -33.37
C CYS A 316 -23.61 44.01 -33.42
N VAL A 317 -22.94 44.94 -32.76
CA VAL A 317 -23.36 46.35 -32.71
C VAL A 317 -23.48 46.93 -34.11
N THR A 318 -22.65 46.50 -35.06
CA THR A 318 -22.74 46.89 -36.47
C THR A 318 -24.04 46.42 -37.11
N THR A 319 -24.49 45.19 -36.84
CA THR A 319 -25.80 44.68 -37.30
C THR A 319 -26.94 45.49 -36.69
N VAL A 320 -26.93 45.74 -35.39
CA VAL A 320 -27.98 46.56 -34.73
C VAL A 320 -28.03 47.96 -35.35
N ARG A 321 -26.88 48.63 -35.52
CA ARG A 321 -26.79 49.93 -36.18
C ARG A 321 -27.28 49.89 -37.61
N LYS A 322 -27.01 48.81 -38.35
CA LYS A 322 -27.54 48.61 -39.71
C LYS A 322 -29.07 48.57 -39.71
N TYR A 323 -29.69 47.85 -38.79
CA TYR A 323 -31.15 47.84 -38.64
C TYR A 323 -31.70 49.21 -38.27
N ILE A 324 -31.07 49.95 -37.35
CA ILE A 324 -31.46 51.34 -37.06
C ILE A 324 -31.39 52.21 -38.31
N SER A 325 -30.31 52.09 -39.09
CA SER A 325 -30.12 52.87 -40.31
C SER A 325 -31.12 52.53 -41.42
N MET A 326 -31.63 51.29 -41.45
CA MET A 326 -32.67 50.86 -42.40
C MET A 326 -34.02 51.52 -42.13
N VAL A 327 -34.32 51.85 -40.87
CA VAL A 327 -35.54 52.60 -40.51
C VAL A 327 -35.45 54.04 -41.03
N GLY A 328 -34.25 54.61 -41.08
CA GLY A 328 -33.89 55.82 -41.84
C GLY A 328 -34.93 56.95 -41.74
N PRO A 329 -34.94 57.77 -40.68
CA PRO A 329 -35.90 58.84 -40.56
C PRO A 329 -35.76 59.81 -41.75
N LYS A 330 -36.86 60.00 -42.48
CA LYS A 330 -36.93 61.00 -43.55
C LYS A 330 -37.25 62.36 -42.93
N CYS A 331 -36.73 63.43 -43.52
CA CYS A 331 -37.17 64.78 -43.17
C CYS A 331 -38.64 64.96 -43.57
N GLY A 332 -39.45 65.54 -42.69
CA GLY A 332 -40.88 65.73 -42.89
C GLY A 332 -41.74 64.64 -42.24
N PHE A 333 -42.93 64.43 -42.79
CA PHE A 333 -43.91 63.49 -42.26
C PHE A 333 -43.61 62.05 -42.70
N ASP A 334 -43.64 61.10 -41.75
CA ASP A 334 -43.49 59.67 -42.03
C ASP A 334 -44.87 59.00 -42.17
N ASP A 335 -45.27 58.72 -43.42
CA ASP A 335 -46.53 58.03 -43.73
C ASP A 335 -46.65 56.67 -43.04
N ASN A 336 -45.53 55.96 -42.86
CA ASN A 336 -45.55 54.64 -42.21
C ASN A 336 -45.80 54.78 -40.72
N PHE A 337 -45.24 55.80 -40.08
CA PHE A 337 -45.58 56.16 -38.71
C PHE A 337 -47.08 56.49 -38.58
N PHE A 338 -47.67 57.29 -39.48
CA PHE A 338 -49.09 57.60 -39.40
C PHE A 338 -49.99 56.38 -39.64
N LYS A 339 -49.60 55.45 -40.51
CA LYS A 339 -50.29 54.16 -40.67
C LYS A 339 -50.25 53.35 -39.37
N ALA A 340 -49.09 53.24 -38.74
CA ALA A 340 -48.93 52.55 -37.45
C ALA A 340 -49.72 53.24 -36.32
N LEU A 341 -49.70 54.57 -36.29
CA LEU A 341 -50.45 55.39 -35.35
C LEU A 341 -51.96 55.18 -35.54
N LYS A 342 -52.45 55.14 -36.78
CA LYS A 342 -53.86 54.85 -37.09
C LYS A 342 -54.30 53.51 -36.53
N ILE A 343 -53.49 52.46 -36.70
CA ILE A 343 -53.74 51.14 -36.11
C ILE A 343 -53.80 51.22 -34.58
N LYS A 344 -52.82 51.89 -33.96
CA LYS A 344 -52.75 52.04 -32.49
C LYS A 344 -53.91 52.84 -31.90
N VAL A 345 -54.44 53.81 -32.65
CA VAL A 345 -55.52 54.71 -32.22
C VAL A 345 -56.91 54.14 -32.53
N ALA A 346 -57.02 53.17 -33.45
CA ALA A 346 -58.29 52.55 -33.81
C ALA A 346 -59.04 51.94 -32.61
N GLY A 347 -58.32 51.30 -31.68
CA GLY A 347 -58.89 50.72 -30.45
C GLY A 347 -59.23 51.72 -29.34
N LYS A 348 -58.94 53.01 -29.52
CA LYS A 348 -59.14 54.04 -28.49
C LYS A 348 -60.48 54.75 -28.61
N THR A 349 -61.03 55.21 -27.49
CA THR A 349 -62.28 55.99 -27.45
C THR A 349 -62.11 57.38 -28.06
N ALA A 350 -63.19 58.00 -28.53
CA ALA A 350 -63.14 59.33 -29.16
C ALA A 350 -62.43 60.40 -28.32
N PHE A 351 -62.56 60.33 -26.99
CA PHE A 351 -61.86 61.22 -26.06
C PHE A 351 -60.34 60.97 -26.05
N GLN A 352 -59.92 59.70 -26.01
CA GLN A 352 -58.50 59.31 -26.05
C GLN A 352 -57.81 59.59 -27.40
N ARG A 353 -58.57 59.86 -28.47
CA ARG A 353 -58.03 60.26 -29.78
C ARG A 353 -57.74 61.76 -29.86
N ARG A 354 -58.25 62.57 -28.93
CA ARG A 354 -57.92 64.00 -28.86
C ARG A 354 -56.51 64.15 -28.32
N GLY A 355 -55.68 64.92 -29.03
CA GLY A 355 -54.30 65.22 -28.64
C GLY A 355 -53.95 66.65 -29.01
N ILE A 356 -52.85 67.14 -28.43
CA ILE A 356 -52.30 68.47 -28.72
C ILE A 356 -50.98 68.25 -29.45
N LEU A 357 -50.78 68.95 -30.58
CA LEU A 357 -49.50 68.97 -31.27
C LEU A 357 -48.70 70.17 -30.74
N ILE A 358 -47.56 69.89 -30.11
CA ILE A 358 -46.64 70.90 -29.60
C ILE A 358 -45.36 70.79 -30.43
N LEU A 359 -44.90 71.92 -30.94
CA LEU A 359 -43.69 72.02 -31.75
C LEU A 359 -42.77 73.04 -31.08
N ASP A 360 -41.50 72.68 -30.96
CA ASP A 360 -40.43 73.55 -30.46
C ASP A 360 -39.14 73.22 -31.21
N GLU A 361 -38.25 74.19 -31.37
CA GLU A 361 -37.02 74.05 -32.13
C GLU A 361 -35.83 73.90 -31.18
N PHE A 362 -35.07 72.80 -31.34
CA PHE A 362 -33.81 72.62 -30.63
C PHE A 362 -32.66 73.18 -31.49
N LYS A 363 -31.83 74.05 -30.90
CA LYS A 363 -30.61 74.60 -31.53
C LYS A 363 -29.43 73.64 -31.45
#